data_AF-T1GQE0-F1
#
_entry.id   AF-T1GQE0-F1
#
_cell.length_a   1.000
_cell.length_b   1.000
_cell.length_c   1.000
_cell.angle_alpha   90.00
_cell.angle_beta   90.00
_cell.angle_gamma   90.00
#
_symmetry.space_group_name_H-M   'P 1'
#
loop_
_entity.id
_entity.type
_entity.pdbx_description
1 polymer ?
#
loop_
_entity_poly.entity_id
_entity_poly.type
_entity_poly.pdbx_seq_one_letter_code
_entity_poly.pdbx_strand_id
1 'polypeptide(L)'
;ESGAKLCHGGDRKYFSCNTQDCPKEEPDFRAQQCSHYDKKPFEGIFYKWVPYMNAPNPCELSCMPEGERFYYRHEPKVIDGTRCNDKSLDVCVNGKCEPVGCDMMLGSSAREDKCRQCAGDGSSCKTVEGLYDANTLQVGYNDILLIPTGATNIEIHEVEPSNNYLALRNLSSHYYLNGNWRIDFPRPMLFAGSWWTYERKPQGFSAPDRLTCLGPTTEPIFLVLLYQDRNVGIQYEYSIPDSNLHNTPDTYTWSQTDFTPCSASCGGGTQTRSISCNSRLTLETVDDSLCDASTKPSEIQRCGMEELPQNGAKVNGVNVQSHVEKMVNRIVL
;
A
#
# COMPACT_ATOMS: atom_id res chain seq x y z
N GLU A 1 64.32 5.08 -15.21
CA GLU A 1 62.85 4.96 -15.25
C GLU A 1 62.26 5.63 -14.01
N SER A 2 61.77 6.87 -14.13
CA SER A 2 61.13 7.56 -13.02
C SER A 2 59.63 7.25 -13.04
N GLY A 3 59.25 6.09 -12.49
CA GLY A 3 57.86 5.68 -12.31
C GLY A 3 57.19 6.51 -11.21
N ALA A 4 56.73 7.71 -11.55
CA ALA A 4 55.87 8.47 -10.66
C ALA A 4 54.58 7.68 -10.42
N LYS A 5 54.21 7.48 -9.15
CA LYS A 5 52.94 6.82 -8.79
C LYS A 5 51.79 7.58 -9.46
N LEU A 6 51.05 6.88 -10.33
CA LEU A 6 49.82 7.43 -10.91
C LEU A 6 48.84 7.69 -9.76
N CYS A 7 48.33 8.91 -9.64
CA CYS A 7 47.22 9.19 -8.74
C CYS A 7 45.99 8.45 -9.28
N HIS A 8 45.43 7.56 -8.46
CA HIS A 8 44.16 6.91 -8.75
C HIS A 8 43.04 7.70 -8.06
N GLY A 9 42.20 8.38 -8.84
CA GLY A 9 41.09 9.19 -8.33
C GLY A 9 40.80 10.41 -9.21
N GLY A 10 39.69 11.09 -8.95
CA GLY A 10 39.35 12.36 -9.60
C GLY A 10 40.18 13.54 -9.06
N ASP A 11 40.22 14.63 -9.82
CA ASP A 11 40.89 15.90 -9.49
C ASP A 11 40.10 16.79 -8.53
N ARG A 12 38.83 16.45 -8.27
CA ARG A 12 37.89 17.23 -7.46
C ARG A 12 37.17 16.36 -6.44
N LYS A 13 36.85 16.96 -5.30
CA LYS A 13 36.01 16.38 -4.26
C LYS A 13 34.93 17.38 -3.88
N TYR A 14 33.70 16.91 -3.79
CA TYR A 14 32.52 17.71 -3.46
C TYR A 14 32.04 17.34 -2.05
N PHE A 15 31.44 18.30 -1.36
CA PHE A 15 30.89 18.13 -0.02
C PHE A 15 29.60 18.93 0.10
N SER A 16 28.63 18.41 0.87
CA SER A 16 27.44 19.17 1.22
C SER A 16 27.78 20.37 2.11
N CYS A 17 27.03 21.45 1.95
CA CYS A 17 27.09 22.63 2.81
C CYS A 17 25.68 23.23 2.93
N ASN A 18 25.44 24.03 3.96
CA ASN A 18 24.14 24.68 4.21
C ASN A 18 22.97 23.68 4.18
N THR A 19 23.11 22.56 4.89
CA THR A 19 22.18 21.42 4.84
C THR A 19 20.92 21.60 5.69
N GLN A 20 20.79 22.74 6.38
CA GLN A 20 19.55 23.10 7.06
C GLN A 20 18.41 23.29 6.05
N ASP A 21 17.19 22.95 6.46
CA ASP A 21 16.00 23.14 5.63
C ASP A 21 15.81 24.61 5.24
N CYS A 22 15.44 24.83 3.98
CA CYS A 22 14.96 26.13 3.52
C CYS A 22 13.59 26.45 4.16
N PRO A 23 13.18 27.74 4.22
CA PRO A 23 11.84 28.12 4.67
C PRO A 23 10.74 27.38 3.90
N LYS A 24 9.69 26.93 4.61
CA LYS A 24 8.63 26.09 4.03
C LYS A 24 7.81 26.80 2.96
N GLU A 25 7.81 28.12 2.96
CA GLU A 25 7.11 28.96 2.01
C GLU A 25 7.85 29.10 0.67
N GLU A 26 9.13 28.73 0.63
CA GLU A 26 9.91 28.80 -0.61
C GLU A 26 9.56 27.65 -1.55
N PRO A 27 9.40 27.94 -2.86
CA PRO A 27 9.20 26.90 -3.85
C PRO A 27 10.46 26.05 -3.98
N ASP A 28 10.29 24.81 -4.44
CA ASP A 28 11.40 23.92 -4.76
C ASP A 28 12.47 24.61 -5.64
N PHE A 29 13.73 24.34 -5.37
CA PHE A 29 14.84 25.05 -6.02
C PHE A 29 14.93 24.78 -7.53
N ARG A 30 14.47 23.64 -8.02
CA ARG A 30 14.36 23.38 -9.46
C ARG A 30 13.19 24.18 -10.06
N ALA A 31 12.07 24.28 -9.35
CA ALA A 31 10.95 25.13 -9.76
C ALA A 31 11.36 26.61 -9.85
N GLN A 32 12.18 27.09 -8.90
CA GLN A 32 12.78 28.44 -8.98
C GLN A 32 13.61 28.62 -10.25
N GLN A 33 14.47 27.66 -10.60
CA GLN A 33 15.26 27.70 -11.82
C GLN A 33 14.40 27.73 -13.09
N CYS A 34 13.33 26.93 -13.17
CA CYS A 34 12.39 26.97 -14.29
C CYS A 34 11.65 28.32 -14.38
N SER A 35 11.17 28.86 -13.25
CA SER A 35 10.43 30.13 -13.22
C SER A 35 11.22 31.35 -13.73
N HIS A 36 12.56 31.25 -13.77
CA HIS A 36 13.42 32.28 -14.34
C HIS A 36 13.18 32.50 -15.85
N TYR A 37 12.54 31.54 -16.53
CA TYR A 37 12.17 31.61 -17.94
C TYR A 37 10.72 32.08 -18.15
N ASP A 38 9.92 32.28 -17.10
CA ASP A 38 8.53 32.76 -17.24
C ASP A 38 8.45 34.15 -17.87
N LYS A 39 9.48 34.97 -17.65
CA LYS A 39 9.60 36.32 -18.22
C LYS A 39 10.31 36.34 -19.57
N LYS A 40 10.62 35.18 -20.16
CA LYS A 40 11.28 35.04 -21.47
C LYS A 40 10.30 34.37 -22.44
N PRO A 41 10.03 34.98 -23.60
CA PRO A 41 9.13 34.37 -24.57
C PRO A 41 9.78 33.13 -25.20
N PHE A 42 9.01 32.04 -25.29
CA PHE A 42 9.35 30.85 -26.05
C PHE A 42 8.47 30.81 -27.30
N GLU A 43 9.10 30.90 -28.46
CA GLU A 43 8.40 31.03 -29.75
C GLU A 43 7.36 32.18 -29.77
N GLY A 44 7.65 33.27 -29.06
CA GLY A 44 6.78 34.45 -28.97
C GLY A 44 5.67 34.36 -27.92
N ILE A 45 5.56 33.26 -27.18
CA ILE A 45 4.56 33.06 -26.12
C ILE A 45 5.25 33.02 -24.76
N PHE A 46 4.64 33.65 -23.76
CA PHE A 46 5.07 33.54 -22.36
C PHE A 46 4.35 32.36 -21.72
N TYR A 47 5.12 31.52 -21.03
CA TYR A 47 4.61 30.35 -20.33
C TYR A 47 4.99 30.45 -18.85
N LYS A 48 4.23 29.76 -18.01
CA LYS A 48 4.65 29.45 -16.63
C LYS A 48 5.31 28.07 -16.64
N TRP A 49 6.60 28.04 -16.39
CA TRP A 49 7.42 26.83 -16.50
C TRP A 49 7.51 26.11 -15.15
N VAL A 50 7.28 24.80 -15.18
CA VAL A 50 7.42 23.91 -14.01
C VAL A 50 8.44 22.80 -14.31
N PRO A 51 9.09 22.21 -13.30
CA PRO A 51 10.06 21.14 -13.49
C PRO A 51 9.49 19.92 -14.22
N TYR A 52 10.27 19.35 -15.15
CA TYR A 52 9.95 18.08 -15.79
C TYR A 52 11.00 17.02 -15.40
N MET A 53 10.59 16.09 -14.51
CA MET A 53 11.51 15.14 -13.86
C MET A 53 11.77 13.85 -14.67
N ASN A 54 11.02 13.61 -15.74
CA ASN A 54 11.11 12.38 -16.55
C ASN A 54 12.04 12.51 -17.78
N ALA A 55 12.91 13.53 -17.80
CA ALA A 55 13.91 13.68 -18.86
C ALA A 55 15.00 12.58 -18.75
N PRO A 56 15.66 12.19 -19.86
CA PRO A 56 16.70 11.17 -19.83
C PRO A 56 17.85 11.46 -18.87
N ASN A 57 18.24 12.74 -18.74
CA ASN A 57 19.21 13.19 -17.77
C ASN A 57 18.51 14.03 -16.70
N PRO A 58 18.40 13.53 -15.46
CA PRO A 58 17.70 14.23 -14.39
C PRO A 58 18.46 15.46 -13.89
N CYS A 59 19.69 15.72 -14.33
CA CYS A 59 20.49 16.88 -13.93
C CYS A 59 20.60 17.97 -14.99
N GLU A 60 19.81 17.87 -16.06
CA GLU A 60 19.52 18.97 -16.98
C GLU A 60 18.34 19.80 -16.49
N LEU A 61 18.29 21.09 -16.83
CA LEU A 61 17.13 21.91 -16.51
C LEU A 61 16.05 21.71 -17.59
N SER A 62 15.32 20.60 -17.48
CA SER A 62 14.14 20.34 -18.30
C SER A 62 12.90 20.87 -17.60
N CYS A 63 12.14 21.73 -18.28
CA CYS A 63 10.92 22.33 -17.78
C CYS A 63 9.77 22.10 -18.77
N MET A 64 8.55 22.06 -18.28
CA MET A 64 7.33 21.99 -19.09
C MET A 64 6.41 23.16 -18.76
N PRO A 65 5.69 23.74 -19.73
CA PRO A 65 4.67 24.73 -19.41
C PRO A 65 3.50 24.10 -18.65
N GLU A 66 3.00 24.81 -17.65
CA GLU A 66 1.82 24.40 -16.89
C GLU A 66 0.61 24.24 -17.81
N GLY A 67 0.04 23.04 -17.87
CA GLY A 67 -1.13 22.71 -18.71
C GLY A 67 -0.80 22.18 -20.11
N GLU A 68 0.47 22.21 -20.53
CA GLU A 68 0.90 21.74 -21.85
C GLU A 68 1.52 20.34 -21.82
N ARG A 69 1.69 19.73 -23.01
CA ARG A 69 2.17 18.33 -23.17
C ARG A 69 3.61 18.22 -23.69
N PHE A 70 4.34 19.32 -23.75
CA PHE A 70 5.74 19.33 -24.18
C PHE A 70 6.66 19.80 -23.06
N TYR A 71 7.93 19.44 -23.16
CA TYR A 71 8.98 19.94 -22.28
C TYR A 71 10.14 20.47 -23.13
N TYR A 72 10.92 21.37 -22.55
CA TYR A 72 12.07 21.99 -23.18
C TYR A 72 13.25 22.00 -22.21
N ARG A 73 14.46 21.77 -22.74
CA ARG A 73 15.71 21.84 -21.98
C ARG A 73 16.27 23.25 -22.04
N HIS A 74 16.08 24.00 -20.96
CA HIS A 74 16.57 25.38 -20.87
C HIS A 74 18.07 25.48 -20.63
N GLU A 75 18.64 24.59 -19.81
CA GLU A 75 20.07 24.56 -19.50
C GLU A 75 20.64 23.15 -19.57
N PRO A 76 21.92 22.98 -19.95
CA PRO A 76 22.58 21.68 -19.99
C PRO A 76 22.82 21.08 -18.60
N LYS A 77 22.81 21.90 -17.54
CA LYS A 77 22.96 21.46 -16.15
C LYS A 77 22.13 22.36 -15.24
N VAL A 78 21.48 21.75 -14.24
CA VAL A 78 20.95 22.50 -13.10
C VAL A 78 22.09 22.97 -12.19
N ILE A 79 21.80 23.92 -11.31
CA ILE A 79 22.74 24.38 -10.29
C ILE A 79 23.06 23.22 -9.31
N ASP A 80 24.34 23.07 -8.94
CA ASP A 80 24.78 22.03 -8.01
C ASP A 80 24.01 22.10 -6.68
N GLY A 81 23.59 20.94 -6.18
CA GLY A 81 22.72 20.81 -4.99
C GLY A 81 21.23 20.71 -5.30
N THR A 82 20.80 20.96 -6.55
CA THR A 82 19.41 20.71 -6.96
C THR A 82 19.09 19.22 -6.91
N ARG A 83 17.97 18.83 -6.28
CA ARG A 83 17.52 17.44 -6.26
C ARG A 83 17.35 16.86 -7.66
N CYS A 84 17.74 15.61 -7.86
CA CYS A 84 17.61 14.94 -9.15
C CYS A 84 16.18 14.51 -9.46
N ASN A 85 15.46 14.06 -8.43
CA ASN A 85 14.15 13.46 -8.50
C ASN A 85 13.37 13.72 -7.19
N ASP A 86 12.08 13.42 -7.18
CA ASP A 86 11.20 13.71 -6.04
C ASP A 86 11.16 12.58 -4.99
N LYS A 87 11.91 11.49 -5.21
CA LYS A 87 11.84 10.26 -4.41
C LYS A 87 13.03 10.06 -3.49
N SER A 88 14.23 10.51 -3.89
CA SER A 88 15.46 10.40 -3.12
C SER A 88 15.98 11.78 -2.68
N LEU A 89 16.98 11.76 -1.80
CA LEU A 89 17.72 12.95 -1.38
C LEU A 89 18.84 13.31 -2.35
N ASP A 90 19.02 12.53 -3.41
CA ASP A 90 20.15 12.66 -4.34
C ASP A 90 20.12 14.01 -5.05
N VAL A 91 21.31 14.59 -5.23
CA VAL A 91 21.47 15.92 -5.79
C VAL A 91 22.39 15.90 -7.01
N CYS A 92 22.16 16.87 -7.88
CA CYS A 92 23.01 17.08 -9.04
C CYS A 92 24.31 17.76 -8.63
N VAL A 93 25.43 17.19 -9.07
CA VAL A 93 26.77 17.75 -8.90
C VAL A 93 27.49 17.64 -10.24
N ASN A 94 27.88 18.78 -10.80
CA ASN A 94 28.50 18.89 -12.11
C ASN A 94 27.70 18.16 -13.22
N GLY A 95 26.37 18.21 -13.15
CA GLY A 95 25.47 17.59 -14.13
C GLY A 95 25.34 16.07 -14.02
N LYS A 96 25.83 15.46 -12.94
CA LYS A 96 25.61 14.05 -12.60
C LYS A 96 24.82 13.95 -11.31
N CYS A 97 23.89 13.01 -11.25
CA CYS A 97 23.16 12.74 -10.03
C CYS A 97 24.04 11.94 -9.06
N GLU A 98 24.27 12.48 -7.88
CA GLU A 98 25.14 11.89 -6.86
C GLU A 98 24.33 11.56 -5.59
N PRO A 99 24.65 10.43 -4.93
CA PRO A 99 23.88 9.94 -3.80
C PRO A 99 24.06 10.80 -2.56
N VAL A 100 22.98 10.98 -1.79
CA VAL A 100 22.99 11.73 -0.52
C VAL A 100 22.38 10.86 0.59
N GLY A 101 23.04 10.81 1.74
CA GLY A 101 22.52 10.12 2.91
C GLY A 101 21.36 10.87 3.58
N CYS A 102 20.65 10.21 4.49
CA CYS A 102 19.59 10.85 5.29
C CYS A 102 20.08 12.00 6.17
N ASP A 103 21.39 12.08 6.39
CA ASP A 103 22.13 13.12 7.10
C ASP A 103 22.36 14.36 6.21
N MET A 104 21.81 14.36 5.00
CA MET A 104 21.98 15.37 3.96
C MET A 104 23.42 15.50 3.45
N MET A 105 24.26 14.49 3.70
CA MET A 105 25.67 14.50 3.30
C MET A 105 25.91 13.74 1.99
N LEU A 106 26.52 14.42 1.03
CA LEU A 106 26.91 13.88 -0.27
C LEU A 106 27.86 12.68 -0.10
N GLY A 107 27.51 11.56 -0.73
CA GLY A 107 28.24 10.30 -0.66
C GLY A 107 28.08 9.54 0.66
N SER A 108 27.26 10.04 1.60
CA SER A 108 26.98 9.32 2.85
C SER A 108 26.12 8.09 2.58
N SER A 109 26.49 6.99 3.22
CA SER A 109 25.70 5.76 3.23
C SER A 109 24.66 5.73 4.36
N ALA A 110 24.51 6.81 5.13
CA ALA A 110 23.48 6.92 6.16
C ALA A 110 22.09 6.76 5.54
N ARG A 111 21.25 5.95 6.17
CA ARG A 111 19.85 5.71 5.77
C ARG A 111 18.96 5.91 6.98
N GLU A 112 17.71 6.29 6.72
CA GLU A 112 16.69 6.29 7.76
C GLU A 112 16.41 4.85 8.16
N ASP A 113 16.16 4.63 9.45
CA ASP A 113 15.67 3.36 9.96
C ASP A 113 14.15 3.22 9.75
N LYS A 114 13.58 2.13 10.28
CA LYS A 114 12.14 1.87 10.24
C LYS A 114 11.31 2.94 10.98
N CYS A 115 11.92 3.74 11.84
CA CYS A 115 11.30 4.81 12.62
C CYS A 115 11.46 6.20 11.96
N ARG A 116 11.99 6.26 10.73
CA ARG A 116 12.32 7.49 9.99
C ARG A 116 13.42 8.32 10.68
N GLN A 117 14.22 7.70 11.54
CA GLN A 117 15.36 8.35 12.17
C GLN A 117 16.62 8.10 11.34
N CYS A 118 17.29 9.18 10.95
CA CYS A 118 18.52 9.06 10.18
C CYS A 118 19.62 8.37 10.98
N ALA A 119 20.22 7.32 10.40
CA ALA A 119 21.22 6.46 11.05
C ALA A 119 20.74 5.91 12.40
N GLY A 120 19.42 5.77 12.57
CA GLY A 120 18.83 5.15 13.76
C GLY A 120 19.02 3.64 13.75
N ASP A 121 18.78 3.04 14.91
CA ASP A 121 18.89 1.60 15.14
C ASP A 121 17.52 0.89 15.19
N GLY A 122 16.43 1.63 14.92
CA GLY A 122 15.06 1.12 14.98
C GLY A 122 14.47 1.01 16.39
N SER A 123 15.13 1.54 17.42
CA SER A 123 14.67 1.42 18.81
C SER A 123 13.65 2.47 19.26
N SER A 124 13.39 3.51 18.45
CA SER A 124 12.49 4.63 18.80
C SER A 124 11.03 4.43 18.38
N CYS A 125 10.73 3.25 17.84
CA CYS A 125 9.40 2.86 17.39
C CYS A 125 9.22 1.34 17.47
N LYS A 126 7.95 0.92 17.48
CA LYS A 126 7.58 -0.49 17.31
C LYS A 126 7.14 -0.74 15.87
N THR A 127 7.76 -1.71 15.19
CA THR A 127 7.30 -2.21 13.89
C THR A 127 6.18 -3.23 14.10
N VAL A 128 5.11 -3.08 13.32
CA VAL A 128 3.98 -4.02 13.23
C VAL A 128 3.95 -4.55 11.81
N GLU A 129 4.00 -5.86 11.67
CA GLU A 129 3.97 -6.55 10.38
C GLU A 129 3.14 -7.83 10.47
N GLY A 130 2.68 -8.30 9.31
CA GLY A 130 1.92 -9.55 9.25
C GLY A 130 1.38 -9.87 7.86
N LEU A 131 0.64 -10.98 7.82
CA LEU A 131 -0.10 -11.46 6.65
C LEU A 131 -1.56 -11.60 7.05
N TYR A 132 -2.46 -11.01 6.25
CA TYR A 132 -3.89 -11.19 6.39
C TYR A 132 -4.44 -12.05 5.24
N ASP A 133 -4.73 -13.31 5.54
CA ASP A 133 -5.20 -14.34 4.60
C ASP A 133 -6.52 -14.98 5.04
N ALA A 134 -7.33 -14.24 5.81
CA ALA A 134 -8.61 -14.73 6.31
C ALA A 134 -9.57 -15.11 5.17
N ASN A 135 -10.24 -16.25 5.34
CA ASN A 135 -11.23 -16.79 4.39
C ASN A 135 -12.68 -16.42 4.74
N THR A 136 -12.90 -15.78 5.89
CA THR A 136 -14.23 -15.45 6.43
C THR A 136 -14.77 -14.09 6.00
N LEU A 137 -14.25 -13.57 4.88
CA LEU A 137 -14.61 -12.26 4.33
C LEU A 137 -15.98 -12.28 3.63
N GLN A 138 -16.70 -11.18 3.72
CA GLN A 138 -17.97 -11.00 3.02
C GLN A 138 -17.75 -10.27 1.70
N VAL A 139 -18.54 -10.59 0.67
CA VAL A 139 -18.49 -9.82 -0.59
C VAL A 139 -18.79 -8.35 -0.33
N GLY A 140 -17.90 -7.47 -0.76
CA GLY A 140 -17.96 -6.03 -0.46
C GLY A 140 -16.78 -5.53 0.37
N TYR A 141 -16.97 -4.43 1.08
CA TYR A 141 -15.92 -3.77 1.85
C TYR A 141 -15.76 -4.40 3.24
N ASN A 142 -14.56 -4.87 3.55
CA ASN A 142 -14.21 -5.44 4.85
C ASN A 142 -13.08 -4.63 5.47
N ASP A 143 -13.28 -4.09 6.68
CA ASP A 143 -12.21 -3.42 7.43
C ASP A 143 -11.25 -4.45 8.01
N ILE A 144 -9.98 -4.35 7.65
CA ILE A 144 -8.96 -5.32 8.03
C ILE A 144 -8.17 -4.81 9.23
N LEU A 145 -7.46 -3.70 9.03
CA LEU A 145 -6.43 -3.20 9.92
C LEU A 145 -6.63 -1.69 10.11
N LEU A 146 -6.41 -1.20 11.33
CA LEU A 146 -6.35 0.23 11.63
C LEU A 146 -4.89 0.66 11.77
N ILE A 147 -4.44 1.49 10.85
CA ILE A 147 -3.12 2.13 10.88
C ILE A 147 -3.26 3.40 11.72
N PRO A 148 -2.52 3.56 12.83
CA PRO A 148 -2.73 4.65 13.77
C PRO A 148 -2.14 5.97 13.27
N THR A 149 -2.47 7.06 13.95
CA THR A 149 -1.78 8.35 13.82
C THR A 149 -0.30 8.20 14.15
N GLY A 150 0.55 8.88 13.39
CA GLY A 150 1.99 8.88 13.55
C GLY A 150 2.70 7.70 12.92
N ALA A 151 1.97 6.78 12.28
CA ALA A 151 2.57 5.62 11.63
C ALA A 151 3.49 6.04 10.47
N THR A 152 4.62 5.36 10.34
CA THR A 152 5.67 5.62 9.34
C THR A 152 6.09 4.37 8.60
N ASN A 153 6.74 4.52 7.44
CA ASN A 153 7.24 3.42 6.61
C ASN A 153 6.16 2.33 6.37
N ILE A 154 4.97 2.77 5.99
CA ILE A 154 3.83 1.91 5.73
C ILE A 154 4.00 1.28 4.35
N GLU A 155 3.96 -0.05 4.28
CA GLU A 155 3.94 -0.83 3.06
C GLU A 155 2.88 -1.92 3.16
N ILE A 156 1.98 -1.97 2.17
CA ILE A 156 0.85 -2.90 2.13
C ILE A 156 0.72 -3.41 0.72
N HIS A 157 0.66 -4.72 0.52
CA HIS A 157 0.47 -5.29 -0.81
C HIS A 157 -0.21 -6.65 -0.79
N GLU A 158 -0.92 -6.96 -1.87
CA GLU A 158 -1.38 -8.32 -2.11
C GLU A 158 -0.19 -9.24 -2.47
N VAL A 159 -0.20 -10.46 -1.96
CA VAL A 159 0.86 -11.46 -2.17
C VAL A 159 0.81 -12.05 -3.58
N GLU A 160 -0.40 -12.27 -4.11
CA GLU A 160 -0.63 -12.67 -5.50
C GLU A 160 -1.59 -11.69 -6.19
N PRO A 161 -1.62 -11.61 -7.53
CA PRO A 161 -2.62 -10.82 -8.25
C PRO A 161 -4.04 -11.36 -8.04
N SER A 162 -5.01 -10.48 -7.78
CA SER A 162 -6.43 -10.85 -7.66
C SER A 162 -7.35 -9.81 -8.31
N ASN A 163 -8.66 -10.05 -8.29
CA ASN A 163 -9.67 -9.04 -8.65
C ASN A 163 -10.20 -8.26 -7.43
N ASN A 164 -9.61 -8.44 -6.26
CA ASN A 164 -9.88 -7.58 -5.12
C ASN A 164 -9.19 -6.22 -5.27
N TYR A 165 -9.58 -5.27 -4.43
CA TYR A 165 -8.98 -3.95 -4.40
C TYR A 165 -8.75 -3.51 -2.96
N LEU A 166 -7.55 -3.00 -2.67
CA LEU A 166 -7.28 -2.33 -1.41
C LEU A 166 -7.91 -0.94 -1.43
N ALA A 167 -8.50 -0.55 -0.32
CA ALA A 167 -9.13 0.74 -0.11
C ALA A 167 -8.65 1.33 1.22
N LEU A 168 -8.66 2.66 1.31
CA LEU A 168 -8.26 3.39 2.51
C LEU A 168 -9.35 4.38 2.89
N ARG A 169 -9.73 4.40 4.16
CA ARG A 169 -10.75 5.32 4.70
C ARG A 169 -10.39 5.79 6.10
N ASN A 170 -10.93 6.93 6.52
CA ASN A 170 -10.80 7.39 7.90
C ASN A 170 -11.86 6.75 8.82
N LEU A 171 -11.80 7.09 10.12
CA LEU A 171 -12.75 6.60 11.14
C LEU A 171 -14.19 7.06 10.90
N SER A 172 -14.41 8.18 10.19
CA SER A 172 -15.74 8.70 9.84
C SER A 172 -16.33 8.06 8.58
N SER A 173 -15.73 6.97 8.08
CA SER A 173 -16.13 6.25 6.86
C SER A 173 -16.00 7.06 5.56
N HIS A 174 -15.18 8.11 5.56
CA HIS A 174 -14.79 8.78 4.33
C HIS A 174 -13.62 8.04 3.67
N TYR A 175 -13.81 7.61 2.43
CA TYR A 175 -12.78 6.91 1.65
C TYR A 175 -11.85 7.89 0.95
N TYR A 176 -10.54 7.69 1.14
CA TYR A 176 -9.47 8.36 0.41
C TYR A 176 -9.11 7.61 -0.88
N LEU A 177 -9.27 6.29 -0.88
CA LEU A 177 -8.93 5.41 -2.00
C LEU A 177 -10.00 4.33 -2.17
N ASN A 178 -10.38 4.07 -3.42
CA ASN A 178 -11.21 2.92 -3.83
C ASN A 178 -12.54 2.76 -3.07
N GLY A 179 -13.20 3.87 -2.75
CA GLY A 179 -14.48 3.90 -2.05
C GLY A 179 -15.70 3.98 -2.97
N ASN A 180 -16.89 3.73 -2.41
CA ASN A 180 -18.18 3.90 -3.09
C ASN A 180 -18.29 3.12 -4.42
N TRP A 181 -17.74 1.91 -4.48
CA TRP A 181 -17.72 1.05 -5.67
C TRP A 181 -16.99 1.65 -6.88
N ARG A 182 -16.05 2.58 -6.63
CA ARG A 182 -15.21 3.18 -7.66
C ARG A 182 -13.76 2.81 -7.41
N ILE A 183 -13.03 2.54 -8.50
CA ILE A 183 -11.61 2.21 -8.47
C ILE A 183 -10.82 3.40 -9.04
N ASP A 184 -9.89 3.92 -8.24
CA ASP A 184 -8.96 4.97 -8.61
C ASP A 184 -7.84 4.44 -9.51
N PHE A 185 -7.27 5.33 -10.33
CA PHE A 185 -6.07 5.02 -11.10
C PHE A 185 -4.82 5.03 -10.20
N PRO A 186 -3.82 4.16 -10.48
CA PRO A 186 -2.53 4.20 -9.80
C PRO A 186 -1.88 5.58 -9.86
N ARG A 187 -1.61 6.19 -8.70
CA ARG A 187 -1.01 7.52 -8.57
C ARG A 187 -0.54 7.81 -7.14
N PRO A 188 0.38 8.78 -6.96
CA PRO A 188 0.58 9.45 -5.69
C PRO A 188 -0.66 10.27 -5.28
N MET A 189 -0.99 10.29 -4.00
CA MET A 189 -2.11 11.01 -3.42
C MET A 189 -1.76 11.52 -2.02
N LEU A 190 -2.20 12.74 -1.71
CA LEU A 190 -1.94 13.40 -0.44
C LEU A 190 -3.20 13.36 0.44
N PHE A 191 -3.15 12.61 1.53
CA PHE A 191 -4.20 12.58 2.56
C PHE A 191 -3.60 12.11 3.88
N ALA A 192 -4.32 12.35 4.99
CA ALA A 192 -3.82 12.09 6.34
C ALA A 192 -2.41 12.66 6.59
N GLY A 193 -2.09 13.81 5.97
CA GLY A 193 -0.81 14.52 6.14
C GLY A 193 0.40 13.88 5.49
N SER A 194 0.25 12.84 4.67
CA SER A 194 1.36 12.14 4.02
C SER A 194 1.06 11.77 2.57
N TRP A 195 2.11 11.60 1.77
CA TRP A 195 2.00 11.09 0.41
C TRP A 195 1.90 9.58 0.41
N TRP A 196 0.78 9.08 -0.10
CA TRP A 196 0.50 7.68 -0.36
C TRP A 196 0.70 7.39 -1.84
N THR A 197 1.37 6.30 -2.16
CA THR A 197 1.52 5.83 -3.54
C THR A 197 0.70 4.58 -3.73
N TYR A 198 -0.29 4.64 -4.62
CA TYR A 198 -1.05 3.47 -5.05
C TYR A 198 -0.53 2.95 -6.39
N GLU A 199 -0.12 1.68 -6.42
CA GLU A 199 0.33 0.98 -7.62
C GLU A 199 -0.55 -0.25 -7.88
N ARG A 200 -0.87 -0.49 -9.17
CA ARG A 200 -1.35 -1.77 -9.68
C ARG A 200 -0.58 -2.11 -10.94
N LYS A 201 0.40 -3.02 -10.86
CA LYS A 201 1.20 -3.43 -12.04
C LYS A 201 0.60 -4.71 -12.62
N PRO A 202 0.02 -4.68 -13.84
CA PRO A 202 -0.62 -5.86 -14.42
C PRO A 202 0.34 -7.04 -14.55
N GLN A 203 -0.12 -8.21 -14.11
CA GLN A 203 0.53 -9.51 -14.27
C GLN A 203 -0.45 -10.43 -15.00
N GLY A 204 -0.50 -10.31 -16.33
CA GLY A 204 -1.54 -10.94 -17.14
C GLY A 204 -2.86 -10.15 -17.07
N PHE A 205 -3.95 -10.80 -16.66
CA PHE A 205 -5.28 -10.19 -16.56
C PHE A 205 -5.59 -9.54 -15.21
N SER A 206 -4.81 -9.87 -14.17
CA SER A 206 -4.97 -9.34 -12.80
C SER A 206 -3.76 -8.50 -12.43
N ALA A 207 -3.91 -7.63 -11.42
CA ALA A 207 -2.83 -6.79 -10.93
C ALA A 207 -2.89 -6.75 -9.40
N PRO A 208 -1.81 -7.03 -8.66
CA PRO A 208 -1.81 -6.91 -7.22
C PRO A 208 -1.79 -5.43 -6.83
N ASP A 209 -2.58 -5.09 -5.81
CA ASP A 209 -2.55 -3.77 -5.20
C ASP A 209 -1.28 -3.62 -4.35
N ARG A 210 -0.65 -2.45 -4.44
CA ARG A 210 0.44 -2.03 -3.54
C ARG A 210 0.25 -0.59 -3.11
N LEU A 211 0.34 -0.36 -1.81
CA LEU A 211 0.24 0.93 -1.15
C LEU A 211 1.50 1.18 -0.34
N THR A 212 2.12 2.34 -0.54
CA THR A 212 3.26 2.77 0.25
C THR A 212 3.09 4.20 0.76
N CYS A 213 3.55 4.46 1.99
CA CYS A 213 3.52 5.78 2.59
C CYS A 213 4.65 5.91 3.62
N LEU A 214 5.49 6.94 3.48
CA LEU A 214 6.60 7.15 4.43
C LEU A 214 6.12 7.65 5.80
N GLY A 215 4.94 8.28 5.86
CA GLY A 215 4.42 8.92 7.06
C GLY A 215 5.16 10.21 7.44
N PRO A 216 4.93 10.73 8.66
CA PRO A 216 3.97 10.25 9.64
C PRO A 216 2.52 10.56 9.25
N THR A 217 1.60 9.62 9.49
CA THR A 217 0.16 9.89 9.36
C THR A 217 -0.30 10.89 10.43
N THR A 218 -1.26 11.75 10.09
CA THR A 218 -1.81 12.76 11.01
C THR A 218 -3.17 12.36 11.61
N GLU A 219 -3.75 11.26 11.12
CA GLU A 219 -4.97 10.65 11.64
C GLU A 219 -4.96 9.13 11.41
N PRO A 220 -5.81 8.34 12.08
CA PRO A 220 -5.93 6.90 11.87
C PRO A 220 -6.62 6.55 10.55
N ILE A 221 -6.16 5.50 9.89
CA ILE A 221 -6.63 5.07 8.57
C ILE A 221 -6.94 3.57 8.62
N PHE A 222 -8.16 3.21 8.22
CA PHE A 222 -8.52 1.82 7.99
C PHE A 222 -7.99 1.35 6.65
N LEU A 223 -7.24 0.24 6.67
CA LEU A 223 -7.05 -0.64 5.54
C LEU A 223 -8.31 -1.46 5.33
N VAL A 224 -8.85 -1.39 4.13
CA VAL A 224 -10.10 -2.05 3.74
C VAL A 224 -9.83 -2.90 2.50
N LEU A 225 -10.42 -4.09 2.44
CA LEU A 225 -10.45 -4.89 1.23
C LEU A 225 -11.84 -4.87 0.63
N LEU A 226 -11.94 -4.42 -0.62
CA LEU A 226 -13.11 -4.67 -1.45
C LEU A 226 -13.00 -6.10 -2.00
N TYR A 227 -13.63 -7.03 -1.28
CA TYR A 227 -13.61 -8.46 -1.55
C TYR A 227 -14.62 -8.81 -2.66
N GLN A 228 -14.09 -9.29 -3.79
CA GLN A 228 -14.82 -9.74 -4.99
C GLN A 228 -14.33 -11.11 -5.50
N ASP A 229 -13.16 -11.55 -5.04
CA ASP A 229 -12.47 -12.77 -5.42
C ASP A 229 -11.77 -13.36 -4.18
N ARG A 230 -11.22 -14.57 -4.26
CA ARG A 230 -10.52 -15.22 -3.15
C ARG A 230 -9.48 -14.28 -2.51
N ASN A 231 -9.32 -14.35 -1.19
CA ASN A 231 -8.28 -13.60 -0.52
C ASN A 231 -6.94 -14.27 -0.82
N VAL A 232 -6.07 -13.55 -1.52
CA VAL A 232 -4.73 -14.00 -1.93
C VAL A 232 -3.68 -13.73 -0.86
N GLY A 233 -4.08 -13.15 0.27
CA GLY A 233 -3.17 -12.70 1.32
C GLY A 233 -2.75 -11.25 1.09
N ILE A 234 -2.82 -10.45 2.16
CA ILE A 234 -2.36 -9.06 2.18
C ILE A 234 -1.22 -8.97 3.19
N GLN A 235 -0.01 -8.72 2.69
CA GLN A 235 1.15 -8.47 3.52
C GLN A 235 1.18 -6.98 3.88
N TYR A 236 1.41 -6.69 5.16
CA TYR A 236 1.51 -5.32 5.67
C TYR A 236 2.69 -5.17 6.61
N GLU A 237 3.29 -4.00 6.62
CA GLU A 237 4.32 -3.55 7.56
C GLU A 237 4.15 -2.05 7.78
N TYR A 238 4.26 -1.59 9.03
CA TYR A 238 4.38 -0.17 9.37
C TYR A 238 5.00 0.00 10.76
N SER A 239 5.52 1.18 11.04
CA SER A 239 6.15 1.50 12.33
C SER A 239 5.36 2.54 13.10
N ILE A 240 5.30 2.40 14.42
CA ILE A 240 4.58 3.30 15.33
C ILE A 240 5.60 3.91 16.30
N PRO A 241 5.81 5.23 16.30
CA PRO A 241 6.70 5.89 17.26
C PRO A 241 6.29 5.59 18.72
N ASP A 242 7.26 5.40 19.60
CA ASP A 242 7.01 5.06 21.02
C ASP A 242 6.13 6.10 21.73
N SER A 243 6.26 7.37 21.36
CA SER A 243 5.44 8.47 21.87
C SER A 243 3.95 8.32 21.56
N ASN A 244 3.59 7.55 20.53
CA ASN A 244 2.21 7.39 20.06
C ASN A 244 1.57 6.07 20.48
N LEU A 245 2.31 5.11 21.03
CA LEU A 245 1.75 3.83 21.50
C LEU A 245 0.66 3.98 22.57
N HIS A 246 0.68 5.05 23.37
CA HIS A 246 -0.34 5.32 24.38
C HIS A 246 -1.54 6.14 23.88
N ASN A 247 -1.43 6.74 22.69
CA ASN A 247 -2.47 7.57 22.09
C ASN A 247 -3.22 6.84 20.96
N THR A 248 -2.85 5.60 20.65
CA THR A 248 -3.59 4.78 19.69
C THR A 248 -4.93 4.35 20.29
N PRO A 249 -6.06 4.59 19.60
CA PRO A 249 -7.33 4.05 20.05
C PRO A 249 -7.25 2.54 20.13
N ASP A 250 -7.38 2.00 21.34
CA ASP A 250 -7.54 0.57 21.59
C ASP A 250 -8.82 0.10 20.88
N THR A 251 -8.63 -0.48 19.70
CA THR A 251 -9.71 -0.92 18.84
C THR A 251 -9.58 -2.41 18.63
N TYR A 252 -10.57 -3.15 19.13
CA TYR A 252 -10.60 -4.60 19.09
C TYR A 252 -11.78 -5.08 18.26
N THR A 253 -11.65 -6.26 17.65
CA THR A 253 -12.72 -6.86 16.85
C THR A 253 -12.74 -8.36 16.99
N TRP A 254 -13.94 -8.91 16.94
CA TRP A 254 -14.11 -10.36 16.81
C TRP A 254 -13.63 -10.81 15.44
N SER A 255 -12.84 -11.87 15.44
CA SER A 255 -12.50 -12.67 14.27
C SER A 255 -13.07 -14.08 14.45
N GLN A 256 -13.28 -14.78 13.34
CA GLN A 256 -13.91 -16.10 13.35
C GLN A 256 -13.32 -16.97 12.24
N THR A 257 -13.31 -18.28 12.45
CA THR A 257 -13.02 -19.27 11.40
C THR A 257 -14.28 -19.67 10.65
N ASP A 258 -14.10 -20.41 9.55
CA ASP A 258 -15.19 -21.14 8.93
C ASP A 258 -15.77 -22.16 9.90
N PHE A 259 -17.03 -22.53 9.65
CA PHE A 259 -17.67 -23.62 10.36
C PHE A 259 -17.06 -24.97 9.96
N THR A 260 -16.96 -25.85 10.94
CA THR A 260 -16.66 -27.26 10.72
C THR A 260 -17.74 -27.91 9.86
N PRO A 261 -17.43 -29.04 9.17
CA PRO A 261 -18.46 -29.81 8.49
C PRO A 261 -19.60 -30.17 9.44
N CYS A 262 -20.83 -30.22 8.92
CA CYS A 262 -21.99 -30.55 9.73
C CYS A 262 -21.83 -31.91 10.40
N SER A 263 -22.17 -32.01 11.70
CA SER A 263 -22.10 -33.27 12.45
C SER A 263 -23.01 -34.37 11.91
N ALA A 264 -24.01 -34.02 11.12
CA ALA A 264 -24.93 -34.94 10.46
C ALA A 264 -25.18 -34.49 9.01
N SER A 265 -25.24 -35.43 8.08
CA SER A 265 -25.55 -35.13 6.67
C SER A 265 -27.02 -34.82 6.43
N CYS A 266 -27.93 -35.29 7.31
CA CYS A 266 -29.38 -35.10 7.23
C CYS A 266 -30.02 -35.31 8.61
N GLY A 267 -31.28 -34.90 8.78
CA GLY A 267 -32.04 -35.07 10.03
C GLY A 267 -31.68 -34.10 11.16
N GLY A 268 -30.88 -33.07 10.88
CA GLY A 268 -30.46 -32.04 11.83
C GLY A 268 -29.16 -32.38 12.56
N GLY A 269 -28.17 -31.50 12.42
CA GLY A 269 -26.89 -31.55 13.11
C GLY A 269 -26.43 -30.17 13.58
N THR A 270 -25.21 -30.12 14.08
CA THR A 270 -24.54 -28.88 14.50
C THR A 270 -23.18 -28.76 13.84
N GLN A 271 -22.82 -27.52 13.55
CA GLN A 271 -21.47 -27.15 13.14
C GLN A 271 -20.94 -26.08 14.07
N THR A 272 -19.63 -26.10 14.30
CA THR A 272 -18.93 -25.24 15.25
C THR A 272 -17.84 -24.45 14.56
N ARG A 273 -17.43 -23.31 15.13
CA ARG A 273 -16.28 -22.52 14.67
C ARG A 273 -15.55 -21.90 15.85
N SER A 274 -14.32 -21.47 15.63
CA SER A 274 -13.55 -20.72 16.61
C SER A 274 -13.80 -19.22 16.46
N ILE A 275 -13.83 -18.51 17.58
CA ILE A 275 -13.98 -17.06 17.66
C ILE A 275 -12.88 -16.53 18.58
N SER A 276 -12.25 -15.42 18.21
CA SER A 276 -11.25 -14.75 19.04
C SER A 276 -11.36 -13.24 18.95
N CYS A 277 -11.10 -12.55 20.04
CA CYS A 277 -10.94 -11.10 20.05
C CYS A 277 -9.55 -10.73 19.56
N ASN A 278 -9.44 -9.85 18.56
CA ASN A 278 -8.17 -9.47 17.96
C ASN A 278 -7.99 -7.94 17.99
N SER A 279 -6.75 -7.50 18.17
CA SER A 279 -6.34 -6.10 18.01
C SER A 279 -6.50 -5.67 16.55
N ARG A 280 -7.18 -4.56 16.28
CA ARG A 280 -7.22 -3.98 14.92
C ARG A 280 -5.89 -3.34 14.52
N LEU A 281 -4.96 -3.17 15.46
CA LEU A 281 -3.64 -2.61 15.20
C LEU A 281 -2.64 -3.70 14.79
N THR A 282 -2.54 -4.78 15.56
CA THR A 282 -1.54 -5.84 15.31
C THR A 282 -2.13 -7.08 14.65
N LEU A 283 -3.47 -7.19 14.59
CA LEU A 283 -4.22 -8.39 14.24
C LEU A 283 -4.02 -9.59 15.19
N GLU A 284 -3.25 -9.41 16.26
CA GLU A 284 -2.99 -10.43 17.27
C GLU A 284 -4.22 -10.68 18.15
N THR A 285 -4.37 -11.94 18.58
CA THR A 285 -5.38 -12.35 19.56
C THR A 285 -5.10 -11.71 20.92
N VAL A 286 -6.14 -11.12 21.51
CA VAL A 286 -6.13 -10.52 22.84
C VAL A 286 -7.24 -11.14 23.71
N ASP A 287 -7.38 -10.68 24.95
CA ASP A 287 -8.43 -11.17 25.84
C ASP A 287 -9.83 -10.83 25.32
N ASP A 288 -10.74 -11.81 25.38
CA ASP A 288 -12.13 -11.71 24.93
C ASP A 288 -12.90 -10.53 25.55
N SER A 289 -12.54 -10.11 26.77
CA SER A 289 -13.18 -8.99 27.48
C SER A 289 -12.95 -7.62 26.85
N LEU A 290 -11.94 -7.50 25.97
CA LEU A 290 -11.62 -6.26 25.27
C LEU A 290 -12.54 -6.01 24.07
N CYS A 291 -13.14 -7.07 23.51
CA CYS A 291 -14.12 -6.94 22.43
C CYS A 291 -15.54 -6.74 22.98
N ASP A 292 -16.36 -6.01 22.24
CA ASP A 292 -17.76 -5.80 22.60
C ASP A 292 -18.53 -7.13 22.51
N ALA A 293 -18.92 -7.67 23.67
CA ALA A 293 -19.66 -8.91 23.79
C ALA A 293 -20.99 -8.91 23.03
N SER A 294 -21.61 -7.74 22.80
CA SER A 294 -22.86 -7.63 22.04
C SER A 294 -22.71 -7.95 20.55
N THR A 295 -21.47 -7.83 20.04
CA THR A 295 -21.13 -8.12 18.65
C THR A 295 -20.47 -9.50 18.47
N LYS A 296 -20.32 -10.29 19.54
CA LYS A 296 -19.68 -11.61 19.49
C LYS A 296 -20.49 -12.55 18.58
N PRO A 297 -19.90 -13.09 17.50
CA PRO A 297 -20.59 -14.02 16.63
C PRO A 297 -20.96 -15.34 17.34
N SER A 298 -21.88 -16.13 16.79
CA SER A 298 -22.23 -17.43 17.37
C SER A 298 -21.16 -18.50 17.07
N GLU A 299 -20.69 -19.23 18.07
CA GLU A 299 -19.72 -20.33 17.88
C GLU A 299 -20.35 -21.60 17.29
N ILE A 300 -21.66 -21.77 17.46
CA ILE A 300 -22.40 -22.98 17.08
C ILE A 300 -23.61 -22.58 16.25
N GLN A 301 -23.89 -23.32 15.17
CA GLN A 301 -25.16 -23.21 14.45
C GLN A 301 -25.70 -24.59 14.02
N ARG A 302 -27.00 -24.64 13.73
CA ARG A 302 -27.65 -25.84 13.21
C ARG A 302 -27.39 -26.00 11.71
N CYS A 303 -27.30 -27.24 11.25
CA CYS A 303 -27.06 -27.60 9.85
C CYS A 303 -27.75 -28.94 9.52
N GLY A 304 -27.68 -29.39 8.26
CA GLY A 304 -28.16 -30.72 7.86
C GLY A 304 -29.66 -30.94 8.05
N MET A 305 -30.47 -29.87 7.90
CA MET A 305 -31.93 -29.90 8.11
C MET A 305 -32.70 -30.62 6.98
N GLU A 306 -32.00 -31.25 6.03
CA GLU A 306 -32.64 -32.06 5.00
C GLU A 306 -33.30 -33.29 5.64
N GLU A 307 -34.52 -33.58 5.19
CA GLU A 307 -35.26 -34.74 5.70
C GLU A 307 -34.54 -36.04 5.35
N LEU A 308 -34.48 -36.94 6.32
CA LEU A 308 -34.01 -38.30 6.10
C LEU A 308 -34.85 -38.96 5.00
N PRO A 309 -34.25 -39.69 4.04
CA PRO A 309 -35.02 -40.47 3.07
C PRO A 309 -35.91 -41.44 3.85
N GLN A 310 -37.23 -41.27 3.74
CA GLN A 310 -38.19 -42.20 4.32
C GLN A 310 -38.12 -43.52 3.53
N ASN A 311 -37.21 -44.42 3.90
CA ASN A 311 -37.20 -45.78 3.39
C ASN A 311 -38.32 -46.58 4.06
N GLY A 312 -39.55 -46.35 3.60
CA GLY A 312 -40.59 -47.36 3.62
C GLY A 312 -40.29 -48.39 2.54
N ALA A 313 -39.64 -49.50 2.93
CA ALA A 313 -39.61 -50.69 2.08
C ALA A 313 -41.04 -51.10 1.71
N LYS A 314 -41.38 -51.08 0.43
CA LYS A 314 -42.37 -51.98 -0.15
C LYS A 314 -41.70 -52.77 -1.27
N VAL A 315 -41.31 -53.99 -0.93
CA VAL A 315 -41.17 -55.08 -1.90
C VAL A 315 -42.58 -55.38 -2.43
N ASN A 316 -42.80 -55.17 -3.73
CA ASN A 316 -43.54 -56.07 -4.64
C ASN A 316 -43.83 -55.41 -5.99
N GLY A 317 -43.17 -55.91 -7.05
CA GLY A 317 -43.80 -56.11 -8.36
C GLY A 317 -43.32 -55.24 -9.54
N VAL A 318 -42.39 -55.79 -10.34
CA VAL A 318 -42.31 -55.72 -11.83
C VAL A 318 -42.02 -54.31 -12.43
N ASN A 319 -41.13 -54.03 -13.39
CA ASN A 319 -40.29 -54.77 -14.33
C ASN A 319 -39.01 -53.95 -14.62
N VAL A 320 -37.91 -54.62 -14.96
CA VAL A 320 -36.64 -54.01 -15.39
C VAL A 320 -36.73 -53.68 -16.88
N GLN A 321 -36.62 -52.41 -17.28
CA GLN A 321 -35.88 -52.03 -18.50
C GLN A 321 -35.68 -50.52 -18.65
N SER A 322 -34.47 -50.15 -19.08
CA SER A 322 -34.03 -48.86 -19.66
C SER A 322 -33.66 -47.74 -18.68
N HIS A 323 -32.56 -46.99 -18.82
CA HIS A 323 -31.46 -47.01 -19.78
C HIS A 323 -30.28 -46.27 -19.10
N VAL A 324 -29.08 -46.85 -19.20
CA VAL A 324 -27.80 -46.14 -19.00
C VAL A 324 -27.69 -45.08 -20.11
N GLU A 325 -26.98 -43.99 -19.80
CA GLU A 325 -26.57 -42.86 -20.66
C GLU A 325 -27.48 -41.62 -20.66
N LYS A 326 -27.01 -40.59 -19.95
CA LYS A 326 -27.11 -39.17 -20.36
C LYS A 326 -26.13 -38.30 -19.56
N MET A 327 -24.84 -38.51 -19.79
CA MET A 327 -23.87 -37.41 -19.80
C MET A 327 -23.58 -37.10 -21.28
N VAL A 328 -23.34 -35.82 -21.56
CA VAL A 328 -23.01 -35.24 -22.87
C VAL A 328 -24.20 -34.93 -23.80
N ASN A 329 -24.83 -33.77 -23.59
CA ASN A 329 -24.93 -32.70 -24.59
C ASN A 329 -25.93 -31.62 -24.15
N ARG A 330 -25.43 -30.44 -23.79
CA ARG A 330 -26.21 -29.19 -23.83
C ARG A 330 -25.28 -27.97 -23.89
N ILE A 331 -24.63 -27.76 -25.03
CA ILE A 331 -24.41 -26.43 -25.61
C ILE A 331 -24.40 -26.58 -27.14
N VAL A 332 -25.50 -26.23 -27.80
CA VAL A 332 -25.48 -25.54 -29.10
C VAL A 332 -26.63 -24.55 -29.08
N LEU A 333 -26.33 -23.26 -29.03
CA LEU A 333 -26.64 -22.26 -30.06
C LEU A 333 -26.02 -20.92 -29.66
#